data_AF-A0A850CHQ2-F1
#
_entry.id   AF-A0A850CHQ2-F1
#
_cell.length_a   1.000
_cell.length_b   1.000
_cell.length_c   1.000
_cell.angle_alpha   90.00
_cell.angle_beta   90.00
_cell.angle_gamma   90.00
#
_symmetry.space_group_name_H-M   'P 1'
#
loop_
_entity.id
_entity.type
_entity.pdbx_description
1 polymer ?
#
loop_
_entity_poly.entity_id
_entity_poly.type
_entity_poly.pdbx_seq_one_letter_code
_entity_poly.pdbx_strand_id
1 'polypeptide(L)' 'MSTDPLVKTGRPLSRAETTRYARHVLLPDVGRDGQERLSAARVL' A
#
# COMPACT_ATOMS: atom_id res chain seq x y z
N MET A 1 -14.83 -9.02 12.44
CA MET A 1 -13.90 -8.38 13.39
C MET A 1 -12.83 -7.67 12.58
N SER A 2 -12.51 -6.41 12.90
CA SER A 2 -11.42 -5.68 12.26
C SER A 2 -10.13 -6.00 13.02
N THR A 3 -9.15 -6.62 12.36
CA THR A 3 -7.82 -6.87 12.92
C THR A 3 -6.90 -5.72 12.54
N ASP A 4 -6.02 -5.32 13.45
CA ASP A 4 -5.02 -4.30 13.15
C ASP A 4 -4.04 -4.78 12.06
N PRO A 5 -3.63 -3.89 11.14
CA PRO A 5 -2.70 -4.25 10.08
C PRO A 5 -1.29 -4.49 10.63
N LEU A 6 -0.64 -5.56 10.15
CA LEU A 6 0.72 -5.97 10.56
C LEU A 6 1.79 -4.93 10.23
N VAL A 7 1.57 -4.13 9.19
CA VAL A 7 2.49 -3.09 8.72
C VAL A 7 1.73 -1.77 8.69
N LYS A 8 2.31 -0.71 9.29
CA LYS A 8 1.77 0.66 9.20
C LYS A 8 2.14 1.27 7.85
N THR A 9 1.40 2.28 7.41
CA THR A 9 1.83 3.09 6.27
C THR A 9 3.15 3.76 6.62
N GLY A 10 4.18 3.54 5.80
CA GLY A 10 5.54 4.05 6.04
C GLY A 10 5.69 5.48 5.54
N ARG A 11 5.76 5.62 4.21
CA ARG A 11 5.78 6.91 3.53
C ARG A 11 4.74 6.96 2.40
N PRO A 12 4.33 8.16 1.97
CA PRO A 12 3.53 8.29 0.76
C PRO A 12 4.24 7.73 -0.47
N LEU A 13 3.49 7.13 -1.39
CA LEU A 13 4.04 6.76 -2.71
C LEU A 13 4.58 7.99 -3.44
N SER A 14 5.76 7.86 -4.03
CA SER A 14 6.28 8.86 -4.98
C SER A 14 5.42 8.87 -6.24
N ARG A 15 5.60 9.87 -7.09
CA ARG A 15 4.88 9.97 -8.37
C ARG A 15 5.17 8.76 -9.27
N ALA A 16 6.44 8.35 -9.35
CA ALA A 16 6.85 7.19 -10.14
C ALA A 16 6.20 5.90 -9.62
N GLU A 17 6.15 5.70 -8.30
CA GLU A 17 5.49 4.54 -7.69
C GLU A 17 3.98 4.57 -7.87
N THR A 18 3.36 5.75 -7.78
CA THR A 18 1.91 5.91 -8.02
C THR A 18 1.57 5.50 -9.45
N THR A 19 2.35 5.93 -10.44
CA THR A 19 2.18 5.49 -11.83
C THR A 19 2.40 3.99 -11.98
N ARG A 20 3.46 3.43 -11.36
CA ARG A 20 3.76 2.00 -11.40
C ARG A 20 2.65 1.13 -10.79
N TYR A 21 2.06 1.57 -9.69
CA TYR A 21 1.05 0.82 -8.92
C TYR A 21 -0.38 1.33 -9.14
N ALA A 22 -0.62 2.11 -10.18
CA ALA A 22 -1.92 2.75 -10.44
C ALA A 22 -3.09 1.76 -10.41
N ARG A 23 -2.89 0.55 -10.96
CA ARG A 23 -3.92 -0.50 -10.96
C ARG A 23 -4.28 -0.97 -9.55
N HIS A 24 -3.31 -1.13 -8.65
CA HIS A 24 -3.57 -1.55 -7.27
C HIS A 24 -4.19 -0.44 -6.43
N VAL A 25 -3.74 0.81 -6.62
CA VAL A 25 -4.29 1.97 -5.91
C VAL A 25 -5.79 2.15 -6.21
N LEU A 26 -6.25 1.72 -7.38
CA LEU A 26 -7.67 1.77 -7.77
C LEU A 26 -8.51 0.58 -7.28
N LEU A 27 -7.89 -0.49 -6.75
CA LEU A 27 -8.66 -1.62 -6.23
C LEU A 27 -9.33 -1.24 -4.91
N PRO A 28 -10.64 -1.49 -4.74
CA PRO A 28 -11.39 -1.13 -3.52
C PRO A 28 -10.74 -1.64 -2.23
N ASP A 29 -10.23 -2.87 -2.24
CA ASP A 29 -9.69 -3.54 -1.04
C ASP A 29 -8.21 -3.24 -0.77
N VAL A 30 -7.49 -2.67 -1.76
CA VAL A 30 -6.08 -2.32 -1.59
C VAL A 30 -5.94 -0.82 -1.37
N GLY A 31 -6.45 -0.01 -2.30
CA GLY A 31 -6.37 1.44 -2.21
C GLY A 31 -4.92 1.96 -2.11
N ARG A 32 -4.81 3.26 -1.79
CA ARG A 32 -3.50 3.89 -1.56
C ARG A 32 -2.82 3.34 -0.30
N ASP A 33 -3.53 3.27 0.81
CA ASP A 33 -2.97 2.87 2.09
C ASP A 33 -2.48 1.42 2.07
N GLY A 34 -3.20 0.50 1.42
CA GLY A 34 -2.75 -0.88 1.25
C GLY A 34 -1.47 -0.95 0.43
N GLN A 35 -1.37 -0.21 -0.67
CA GLN A 35 -0.15 -0.17 -1.47
C GLN A 35 1.04 0.47 -0.72
N GLU A 36 0.80 1.47 0.13
CA GLU A 36 1.84 2.07 0.98
C GLU A 36 2.33 1.09 2.06
N ARG A 37 1.43 0.28 2.64
CA ARG A 37 1.81 -0.82 3.54
C ARG A 37 2.63 -1.88 2.82
N LEU A 38 2.22 -2.31 1.64
CA LEU A 38 2.97 -3.28 0.83
C LEU A 38 4.37 -2.76 0.48
N SER A 39 4.50 -1.47 0.19
CA SER A 39 5.80 -0.85 -0.12
C SER A 39 6.72 -0.74 1.10
N ALA A 40 6.15 -0.71 2.31
CA ALA A 40 6.88 -0.73 3.58
C ALA A 40 7.11 -2.15 4.13
N ALA A 41 6.48 -3.16 3.53
CA ALA A 41 6.56 -4.54 4.00
C ALA A 41 7.93 -5.16 3.68
N ARG A 42 8.37 -6.06 4.56
CA ARG A 42 9.52 -6.93 4.34
C ARG A 42 9.03 -8.37 4.44
N VAL A 43 9.22 -9.12 3.38
CA VAL A 43 8.86 -10.54 3.29
C VAL A 43 10.13 -11.32 2.95
N LEU A 44 10.29 -12.49 3.55
CA LEU A 44 11.46 -13.36 3.40
C LEU A 44 11.54 -13.98 2.00
#